data_AF-K7FFP3-F1
#
_entry.id   AF-K7FFP3-F1
#
_cell.length_a   1.000
_cell.length_b   1.000
_cell.length_c   1.000
_cell.angle_alpha   90.00
_cell.angle_beta   90.00
_cell.angle_gamma   90.00
#
_symmetry.space_group_name_H-M   'P 1'
#
loop_
_entity.id
_entity.type
_entity.pdbx_description
1 polymer ?
#
loop_
_entity_poly.entity_id
_entity_poly.type
_entity_poly.pdbx_seq_one_letter_code
_entity_poly.pdbx_strand_id
1 'polypeptide(L)'
;LLPPQIRELVPESQAYMDLLAFERKLDQTIMRKRVDIQEALKRPMKQKRKLRLYISNTFNPAKSDADDSDGSIASWELRVEGKLLDDLSKQKRKFSSFFKSLVIELDKDLYGPDNHLVEWHRTPTTQETDGFQVKRPGDVSVRCTLLLMLDYQPPQFKLDPRLARLLGIHTQTRSAIIQALWQYIKTNKLQDSHDKEYINCDKYFQQIFDCPRLKFSEIPQRLTNLLLPPDPIVINHIISVDPNDQKKTACYDIDVEVEDPLKGQMSSFLLSTANQQEITALDNKV
;
A
#
# COMPACT_ATOMS: atom_id res chain seq x y z
N LEU A 1 38.83 7.23 34.47
CA LEU A 1 39.71 6.02 34.39
C LEU A 1 40.60 5.98 35.62
N LEU A 2 40.69 4.82 36.27
CA LEU A 2 41.48 4.67 37.51
C LEU A 2 43.00 4.85 37.23
N PRO A 3 43.76 5.58 38.07
CA PRO A 3 45.21 5.67 37.99
C PRO A 3 45.90 4.29 38.15
N PRO A 4 47.05 4.03 37.49
CA PRO A 4 47.74 2.74 37.56
C PRO A 4 48.10 2.31 38.98
N GLN A 5 48.49 3.26 39.83
CA GLN A 5 48.87 2.99 41.23
C GLN A 5 47.71 2.42 42.05
N ILE A 6 46.47 2.85 41.78
CA ILE A 6 45.26 2.32 42.44
C ILE A 6 44.93 0.92 41.91
N ARG A 7 45.26 0.64 40.65
CA ARG A 7 44.97 -0.67 40.03
C ARG A 7 45.82 -1.80 40.59
N GLU A 8 47.07 -1.51 40.95
CA GLU A 8 47.98 -2.48 41.56
C GLU A 8 47.64 -2.77 43.02
N LEU A 9 46.99 -1.82 43.72
CA LEU A 9 46.65 -1.93 45.13
C LEU A 9 45.28 -2.57 45.39
N VAL A 10 44.34 -2.46 44.44
CA VAL A 10 42.96 -2.93 44.59
C VAL A 10 42.63 -3.96 43.51
N PRO A 11 42.52 -5.26 43.83
CA PRO A 11 42.31 -6.32 42.84
C PRO A 11 40.97 -6.19 42.06
N GLU A 12 39.94 -5.60 42.67
CA GLU A 12 38.64 -5.33 42.04
C GLU A 12 38.70 -4.28 40.93
N SER A 13 39.78 -3.50 40.86
CA SER A 13 39.98 -2.46 39.84
C SER A 13 40.03 -3.03 38.41
N GLN A 14 40.53 -4.26 38.26
CA GLN A 14 40.56 -4.94 36.96
C GLN A 14 39.15 -5.29 36.48
N ALA A 15 38.29 -5.77 37.38
CA ALA A 15 36.89 -6.07 37.07
C ALA A 15 36.14 -4.80 36.62
N TYR A 16 36.38 -3.65 37.27
CA TYR A 16 35.82 -2.37 36.83
C TYR A 16 36.33 -1.96 35.43
N MET A 17 37.61 -2.15 35.13
CA MET A 17 38.16 -1.85 33.80
C MET A 17 37.58 -2.77 32.72
N ASP A 18 37.34 -4.04 33.03
CA ASP A 18 36.68 -4.99 32.13
C ASP A 18 35.20 -4.62 31.90
N LEU A 19 34.50 -4.14 32.93
CA LEU A 19 33.15 -3.58 32.81
C LEU A 19 33.12 -2.35 31.88
N LEU A 20 34.07 -1.41 32.03
CA LEU A 20 34.17 -0.25 31.11
C LEU A 20 34.49 -0.65 29.67
N ALA A 21 35.25 -1.73 29.47
CA ALA A 21 35.53 -2.25 28.13
C ALA A 21 34.30 -2.95 27.53
N PHE A 22 33.54 -3.66 28.36
CA PHE A 22 32.28 -4.28 27.96
C PHE A 22 31.21 -3.24 27.63
N GLU A 23 31.03 -2.22 28.48
CA GLU A 23 30.15 -1.07 28.27
C GLU A 23 30.42 -0.40 26.92
N ARG A 24 31.68 -0.04 26.63
CA ARG A 24 32.06 0.53 25.33
C ARG A 24 31.67 -0.34 24.14
N LYS A 25 31.83 -1.66 24.24
CA LYS A 25 31.42 -2.60 23.17
C LYS A 25 29.89 -2.68 23.05
N LEU A 26 29.19 -2.64 24.17
CA LEU A 26 27.73 -2.63 24.23
C LEU A 26 27.18 -1.37 23.56
N ASP A 27 27.68 -0.19 23.93
CA ASP A 27 27.28 1.10 23.37
C ASP A 27 27.52 1.17 21.86
N GLN A 28 28.69 0.74 21.40
CA GLN A 28 28.99 0.66 19.96
C GLN A 28 27.99 -0.24 19.22
N THR A 29 27.63 -1.37 19.83
CA THR A 29 26.67 -2.32 19.23
C THR A 29 25.26 -1.74 19.20
N ILE A 30 24.81 -1.11 20.29
CA ILE A 30 23.52 -0.45 20.39
C ILE A 30 23.43 0.68 19.36
N MET A 31 24.43 1.56 19.29
CA MET A 31 24.43 2.69 18.36
C MET A 31 24.42 2.21 16.91
N ARG A 32 25.22 1.20 16.56
CA ARG A 32 25.18 0.59 15.22
C ARG A 32 23.80 0.03 14.90
N LYS A 33 23.19 -0.73 15.81
CA LYS A 33 21.84 -1.28 15.61
C LYS A 33 20.78 -0.19 15.50
N ARG A 34 20.91 0.88 16.25
CA ARG A 34 20.02 2.05 16.17
C ARG A 34 20.08 2.68 14.77
N VAL A 35 21.27 2.87 14.21
CA VAL A 35 21.45 3.39 12.84
C VAL A 35 20.90 2.41 11.80
N ASP A 36 21.16 1.11 11.93
CA ASP A 36 20.59 0.09 11.04
C ASP A 36 19.06 0.12 11.03
N ILE A 37 18.44 0.24 12.22
CA ILE A 37 16.98 0.33 12.39
C ILE A 37 16.44 1.62 11.76
N GLN A 38 17.10 2.76 11.98
CA GLN A 38 16.71 4.03 11.36
C GLN A 38 16.76 3.97 9.83
N GLU A 39 17.80 3.34 9.26
CA GLU A 39 17.93 3.18 7.81
C GLU A 39 16.88 2.21 7.25
N ALA A 40 16.60 1.11 7.95
CA ALA A 40 15.55 0.17 7.57
C ALA A 40 14.16 0.83 7.58
N LEU A 41 13.86 1.67 8.58
CA LEU A 41 12.58 2.39 8.69
C LEU A 41 12.35 3.41 7.57
N LYS A 42 13.39 3.87 6.86
CA LYS A 42 13.23 4.73 5.67
C LYS A 42 12.63 3.98 4.48
N ARG A 43 12.68 2.65 4.48
CA ARG A 43 12.12 1.81 3.42
C ARG A 43 10.69 1.40 3.80
N PRO A 44 9.72 1.43 2.87
CA PRO A 44 8.39 0.93 3.15
C PRO A 44 8.43 -0.54 3.57
N MET A 45 8.01 -0.83 4.80
CA MET A 45 7.86 -2.19 5.31
C MET A 45 6.39 -2.58 5.21
N LYS A 46 6.03 -3.25 4.11
CA LYS A 46 4.67 -3.71 3.84
C LYS A 46 4.66 -5.23 3.69
N GLN A 47 3.57 -5.85 4.10
CA GLN A 47 3.29 -7.26 3.90
C GLN A 47 1.98 -7.44 3.13
N LYS A 48 1.90 -8.48 2.31
CA LYS A 48 0.67 -8.84 1.61
C LYS A 48 -0.29 -9.58 2.55
N ARG A 49 -1.57 -9.24 2.45
CA ARG A 49 -2.69 -9.88 3.16
C ARG A 49 -3.89 -9.99 2.22
N LYS A 50 -4.81 -10.90 2.56
CA LYS A 50 -6.07 -11.07 1.82
C LYS A 50 -7.15 -10.18 2.41
N LEU A 51 -7.71 -9.30 1.60
CA LEU A 51 -8.94 -8.57 1.88
C LEU A 51 -10.10 -9.32 1.22
N ARG A 52 -11.04 -9.82 2.01
CA ARG A 52 -12.24 -10.48 1.49
C ARG A 52 -13.34 -9.45 1.28
N LEU A 53 -13.81 -9.36 0.04
CA LEU A 53 -14.99 -8.60 -0.35
C LEU A 53 -16.24 -9.46 -0.23
N TYR A 54 -17.33 -8.82 0.15
CA TYR A 54 -18.68 -9.36 0.16
C TYR A 54 -19.55 -8.46 -0.70
N ILE A 55 -20.12 -9.02 -1.75
CA ILE A 55 -21.08 -8.34 -2.61
C ILE A 55 -22.41 -9.07 -2.48
N SER A 56 -23.40 -8.38 -1.94
CA SER A 56 -24.75 -8.91 -1.78
C SER A 56 -25.77 -7.90 -2.25
N ASN A 57 -26.93 -8.40 -2.64
CA ASN A 57 -28.03 -7.55 -3.04
C ASN A 57 -29.35 -8.04 -2.41
N THR A 58 -30.22 -7.09 -2.09
CA THR A 58 -31.56 -7.33 -1.55
C THR A 58 -32.58 -6.66 -2.46
N PHE A 59 -33.68 -7.35 -2.75
CA PHE A 59 -34.79 -6.78 -3.52
C PHE A 59 -36.02 -6.58 -2.64
N ASN A 60 -36.57 -5.37 -2.67
CA ASN A 60 -37.77 -4.96 -1.97
C ASN A 60 -38.89 -4.79 -3.00
N PRO A 61 -39.85 -5.72 -3.08
CA PRO A 61 -40.96 -5.62 -4.01
C PRO A 61 -41.89 -4.46 -3.65
N ALA A 62 -42.62 -3.95 -4.64
CA ALA A 62 -43.66 -2.96 -4.41
C ALA A 62 -44.78 -3.57 -3.55
N LYS A 63 -45.32 -2.78 -2.61
CA LYS A 63 -46.49 -3.15 -1.83
C LYS A 63 -47.70 -2.41 -2.41
N SER A 64 -48.76 -3.15 -2.73
CA SER A 64 -50.06 -2.56 -3.08
C SER A 64 -50.80 -2.13 -1.82
N ASP A 65 -51.34 -0.93 -1.83
CA ASP A 65 -52.03 -0.25 -0.72
C ASP A 65 -53.10 -1.13 -0.06
N ALA A 66 -53.01 -1.27 1.26
CA ALA A 66 -54.13 -1.73 2.09
C ALA A 66 -54.55 -0.70 3.16
N ASP A 67 -53.89 0.47 3.26
CA ASP A 67 -54.34 1.59 4.11
C ASP A 67 -53.53 2.87 3.78
N ASP A 68 -54.21 3.92 3.30
CA ASP A 68 -53.90 5.38 3.30
C ASP A 68 -52.44 5.90 3.40
N SER A 69 -51.47 5.18 2.84
CA SER A 69 -50.05 5.55 2.78
C SER A 69 -49.55 5.39 1.35
N ASP A 70 -49.02 6.46 0.77
CA ASP A 70 -48.33 6.53 -0.52
C ASP A 70 -47.57 5.21 -0.85
N GLY A 71 -48.03 4.48 -1.87
CA GLY A 71 -47.58 3.13 -2.18
C GLY A 71 -46.07 3.02 -2.40
N SER A 72 -45.44 1.95 -1.90
CA SER A 72 -43.98 1.81 -1.98
C SER A 72 -43.52 1.26 -3.33
N ILE A 73 -42.64 1.98 -4.03
CA ILE A 73 -42.06 1.56 -5.32
C ILE A 73 -41.05 0.41 -5.10
N ALA A 74 -41.03 -0.56 -6.03
CA ALA A 74 -40.06 -1.64 -6.04
C ALA A 74 -38.61 -1.10 -6.12
N SER A 75 -37.71 -1.65 -5.32
CA SER A 75 -36.33 -1.20 -5.27
C SER A 75 -35.37 -2.31 -4.94
N TRP A 76 -34.13 -2.18 -5.38
CA TRP A 76 -33.03 -3.04 -4.98
C TRP A 76 -32.01 -2.26 -4.19
N GLU A 77 -31.26 -2.99 -3.37
CA GLU A 77 -30.12 -2.51 -2.60
C GLU A 77 -28.91 -3.38 -2.91
N LEU A 78 -27.82 -2.78 -3.35
CA LEU A 78 -26.51 -3.41 -3.50
C LEU A 78 -25.63 -3.00 -2.33
N ARG A 79 -24.95 -3.98 -1.72
CA ARG A 79 -24.04 -3.80 -0.61
C ARG A 79 -22.67 -4.37 -0.97
N VAL A 80 -21.64 -3.54 -0.81
CA VAL A 80 -20.24 -3.87 -1.07
C VAL A 80 -19.48 -3.65 0.23
N GLU A 81 -19.13 -4.73 0.91
CA GLU A 81 -18.41 -4.72 2.19
C GLU A 81 -17.07 -5.43 2.04
N GLY A 82 -16.15 -5.18 2.96
CA GLY A 82 -14.92 -5.94 2.99
C GLY A 82 -14.30 -6.08 4.36
N LYS A 83 -13.53 -7.15 4.54
CA LYS A 83 -12.86 -7.48 5.79
C LYS A 83 -11.49 -8.07 5.53
N LEU A 84 -10.48 -7.53 6.21
CA LEU A 84 -9.13 -8.09 6.16
C LEU A 84 -9.14 -9.47 6.85
N LEU A 85 -8.63 -10.48 6.16
CA LEU A 85 -8.44 -11.82 6.71
C LEU A 85 -7.16 -11.85 7.55
N ASP A 86 -7.18 -12.67 8.61
CA ASP A 86 -6.04 -12.89 9.51
C ASP A 86 -5.45 -11.59 10.11
N ASP A 87 -6.31 -10.61 10.39
CA ASP A 87 -5.90 -9.38 11.06
C ASP A 87 -5.60 -9.63 12.54
N LEU A 88 -4.32 -9.85 12.84
CA LEU A 88 -3.81 -9.98 14.20
C LEU A 88 -3.66 -8.63 14.92
N SER A 89 -3.96 -7.51 14.24
CA SER A 89 -3.84 -6.18 14.83
C SER A 89 -5.03 -5.84 15.72
N LYS A 90 -4.79 -5.08 16.78
CA LYS A 90 -5.85 -4.59 17.68
C LYS A 90 -6.70 -3.48 17.05
N GLN A 91 -6.20 -2.83 15.99
CA GLN A 91 -6.89 -1.76 15.27
C GLN A 91 -7.39 -2.27 13.92
N LYS A 92 -8.66 -2.68 13.88
CA LYS A 92 -9.30 -3.10 12.63
C LYS A 92 -9.27 -1.96 11.61
N ARG A 93 -8.59 -2.18 10.49
CA ARG A 93 -8.61 -1.24 9.36
C ARG A 93 -9.94 -1.33 8.65
N LYS A 94 -10.50 -0.18 8.29
CA LYS A 94 -11.76 -0.06 7.58
C LYS A 94 -11.62 -0.49 6.12
N PHE A 95 -12.69 -1.05 5.56
CA PHE A 95 -12.72 -1.50 4.15
C PHE A 95 -12.31 -0.39 3.16
N SER A 96 -12.90 0.79 3.26
CA SER A 96 -12.61 1.90 2.36
C SER A 96 -11.15 2.36 2.43
N SER A 97 -10.46 2.08 3.54
CA SER A 97 -9.08 2.52 3.77
C SER A 97 -8.05 1.82 2.85
N PHE A 98 -8.46 0.80 2.11
CA PHE A 98 -7.63 0.12 1.10
C PHE A 98 -7.79 0.68 -0.32
N PHE A 99 -8.79 1.54 -0.57
CA PHE A 99 -9.15 1.99 -1.90
C PHE A 99 -9.00 3.50 -2.04
N LYS A 100 -8.49 3.93 -3.20
CA LYS A 100 -8.47 5.32 -3.62
C LYS A 100 -9.83 5.74 -4.19
N SER A 101 -10.47 4.84 -4.92
CA SER A 101 -11.82 5.04 -5.44
C SER A 101 -12.54 3.72 -5.69
N LEU A 102 -13.86 3.79 -5.73
CA LEU A 102 -14.77 2.71 -6.04
C LEU A 102 -15.82 3.26 -7.01
N VAL A 103 -16.01 2.60 -8.14
CA VAL A 103 -17.03 2.95 -9.13
C VAL A 103 -17.92 1.75 -9.34
N ILE A 104 -19.24 1.96 -9.31
CA ILE A 104 -20.25 0.97 -9.67
C ILE A 104 -20.92 1.47 -10.93
N GLU A 105 -20.69 0.74 -12.02
CA GLU A 105 -21.34 0.96 -13.30
C GLU A 105 -22.54 0.02 -13.42
N LEU A 106 -23.72 0.60 -13.59
CA LEU A 106 -24.99 -0.09 -13.84
C LEU A 106 -25.28 -0.10 -15.34
N ASP A 107 -26.27 -0.88 -15.74
CA ASP A 107 -26.73 -0.90 -17.13
C ASP A 107 -27.22 0.49 -17.59
N LYS A 108 -26.51 1.04 -18.58
CA LYS A 108 -26.74 2.38 -19.12
C LYS A 108 -28.09 2.51 -19.82
N ASP A 109 -28.61 1.42 -20.40
CA ASP A 109 -29.89 1.45 -21.10
C ASP A 109 -31.06 1.53 -20.11
N LEU A 110 -30.88 1.00 -18.88
CA LEU A 110 -31.89 1.05 -17.81
C LEU A 110 -31.86 2.38 -17.03
N TYR A 111 -30.68 2.90 -16.72
CA TYR A 111 -30.53 4.07 -15.83
C TYR A 111 -30.18 5.38 -16.57
N GLY A 112 -29.93 5.31 -17.87
CA GLY A 112 -29.54 6.46 -18.67
C GLY A 112 -28.12 6.96 -18.35
N PRO A 113 -27.64 7.97 -19.10
CA PRO A 113 -26.26 8.45 -19.03
C PRO A 113 -25.90 9.05 -17.67
N ASP A 114 -26.86 9.61 -16.93
CA ASP A 114 -26.56 10.38 -15.72
C ASP A 114 -26.69 9.56 -14.43
N ASN A 115 -27.43 8.45 -14.42
CA ASN A 115 -27.70 7.67 -13.19
C ASN A 115 -27.06 6.28 -13.17
N HIS A 116 -26.45 5.85 -14.28
CA HIS A 116 -25.81 4.53 -14.37
C HIS A 116 -24.48 4.42 -13.60
N LEU A 117 -23.87 5.54 -13.21
CA LEU A 117 -22.61 5.55 -12.45
C LEU A 117 -22.83 5.96 -11.00
N VAL A 118 -22.19 5.22 -10.09
CA VAL A 118 -22.04 5.62 -8.69
C VAL A 118 -20.55 5.61 -8.38
N GLU A 119 -20.01 6.78 -8.03
CA GLU A 119 -18.59 6.97 -7.81
C GLU A 119 -18.32 7.40 -6.37
N TRP A 120 -17.34 6.76 -5.75
CA TRP A 120 -16.75 7.20 -4.50
C TRP A 120 -15.25 7.42 -4.71
N HIS A 121 -14.78 8.59 -4.31
CA HIS A 121 -13.38 8.99 -4.37
C HIS A 121 -12.91 9.39 -2.98
N ARG A 122 -11.77 8.86 -2.55
CA ARG A 122 -11.16 9.27 -1.29
C ARG A 122 -10.61 10.68 -1.41
N THR A 123 -10.94 11.48 -0.40
CA THR A 123 -10.39 12.81 -0.13
C THR A 123 -9.67 12.81 1.23
N PRO A 124 -8.82 13.81 1.52
CA PRO A 124 -8.14 13.92 2.81
C PRO A 124 -9.08 13.99 4.03
N THR A 125 -10.34 14.37 3.84
CA THR A 125 -11.37 14.49 4.89
C THR A 125 -12.37 13.33 4.90
N THR A 126 -12.16 12.31 4.05
CA THR A 126 -13.08 11.17 3.94
C THR A 126 -13.11 10.37 5.24
N GLN A 127 -14.32 10.13 5.75
CA GLN A 127 -14.52 9.20 6.86
C GLN A 127 -14.52 7.76 6.33
N GLU A 128 -13.68 6.92 6.93
CA GLU A 128 -13.51 5.54 6.49
C GLU A 128 -14.68 4.65 6.97
N THR A 129 -15.17 3.78 6.08
CA THR A 129 -16.32 2.88 6.29
C THR A 129 -15.95 1.43 5.99
N ASP A 130 -16.73 0.49 6.53
CA ASP A 130 -16.58 -0.96 6.29
C ASP A 130 -17.34 -1.46 5.04
N GLY A 131 -18.15 -0.59 4.43
CA GLY A 131 -18.88 -0.91 3.21
C GLY A 131 -19.62 0.28 2.61
N PHE A 132 -20.10 0.06 1.39
CA PHE A 132 -20.93 0.97 0.63
C PHE A 132 -22.27 0.31 0.33
N GLN A 133 -23.33 1.11 0.38
CA GLN A 133 -24.70 0.67 0.10
C GLN A 133 -25.30 1.61 -0.94
N VAL A 134 -25.83 1.02 -2.02
CA VAL A 134 -26.49 1.75 -3.11
C VAL A 134 -27.90 1.22 -3.24
N LYS A 135 -28.88 2.11 -3.20
CA LYS A 135 -30.30 1.77 -3.38
C LYS A 135 -30.85 2.53 -4.59
N ARG A 136 -31.55 1.82 -5.47
CA ARG A 136 -32.26 2.42 -6.62
C ARG A 136 -33.63 1.77 -6.81
N PRO A 137 -34.60 2.50 -7.38
CA PRO A 137 -35.85 1.89 -7.84
C PRO A 137 -35.60 0.95 -9.02
N GLY A 138 -36.44 -0.07 -9.15
CA GLY A 138 -36.40 -1.03 -10.23
C GLY A 138 -36.89 -2.41 -9.81
N ASP A 139 -37.55 -3.09 -10.73
CA ASP A 139 -38.15 -4.43 -10.61
C ASP A 139 -37.56 -5.43 -11.62
N VAL A 140 -36.52 -5.02 -12.34
CA VAL A 140 -35.78 -5.84 -13.30
C VAL A 140 -34.37 -6.11 -12.78
N SER A 141 -33.82 -7.29 -13.07
CA SER A 141 -32.44 -7.61 -12.72
C SER A 141 -31.45 -6.74 -13.51
N VAL A 142 -30.42 -6.23 -12.82
CA VAL A 142 -29.48 -5.25 -13.39
C VAL A 142 -28.07 -5.83 -13.38
N ARG A 143 -27.38 -5.81 -14.52
CA ARG A 143 -25.94 -6.10 -14.55
C ARG A 143 -25.17 -4.89 -14.03
N CYS A 144 -24.20 -5.13 -13.17
CA CYS A 144 -23.30 -4.09 -12.70
C CYS A 144 -21.84 -4.53 -12.72
N THR A 145 -20.96 -3.54 -12.91
CA THR A 145 -19.50 -3.71 -12.91
C THR A 145 -18.93 -2.86 -11.79
N LEU A 146 -18.24 -3.48 -10.85
CA LEU A 146 -17.51 -2.79 -9.79
C LEU A 146 -16.06 -2.59 -10.24
N LEU A 147 -15.61 -1.35 -10.24
CA LEU A 147 -14.22 -0.96 -10.48
C LEU A 147 -13.61 -0.45 -9.18
N LEU A 148 -12.66 -1.20 -8.63
CA LEU A 148 -12.04 -0.95 -7.34
C LEU A 148 -10.58 -0.53 -7.55
N MET A 149 -10.26 0.73 -7.25
CA MET A 149 -8.90 1.27 -7.36
C MET A 149 -8.20 1.20 -6.02
N LEU A 150 -7.17 0.37 -5.88
CA LEU A 150 -6.39 0.26 -4.65
C LEU A 150 -5.59 1.54 -4.36
N ASP A 151 -5.49 1.91 -3.09
CA ASP A 151 -4.64 3.00 -2.62
C ASP A 151 -3.24 2.49 -2.26
N TYR A 152 -2.37 2.40 -3.25
CA TYR A 152 -0.98 1.98 -3.03
C TYR A 152 -0.17 3.08 -2.35
N GLN A 153 0.50 2.72 -1.25
CA GLN A 153 1.39 3.62 -0.51
C GLN A 153 2.76 2.98 -0.28
N PRO A 154 3.82 3.41 -1.01
CA PRO A 154 3.85 4.53 -1.96
C PRO A 154 3.09 4.25 -3.28
N PRO A 155 2.75 5.29 -4.07
CA PRO A 155 2.04 5.12 -5.33
C PRO A 155 2.76 4.16 -6.28
N GLN A 156 1.99 3.20 -6.80
CA GLN A 156 2.41 2.29 -7.85
C GLN A 156 1.85 2.73 -9.19
N PHE A 157 2.54 2.36 -10.27
CA PHE A 157 2.20 2.73 -11.64
C PHE A 157 2.26 1.48 -12.51
N LYS A 158 1.31 1.37 -13.43
CA LYS A 158 1.35 0.41 -14.52
C LYS A 158 2.30 0.92 -15.59
N LEU A 159 3.19 0.06 -16.06
CA LEU A 159 4.15 0.43 -17.08
C LEU A 159 3.51 0.31 -18.48
N ASP A 160 3.94 1.17 -19.41
CA ASP A 160 3.70 0.98 -20.85
C ASP A 160 4.07 -0.46 -21.24
N PRO A 161 3.27 -1.17 -22.07
CA PRO A 161 3.50 -2.58 -22.38
C PRO A 161 4.90 -2.90 -22.89
N ARG A 162 5.54 -1.97 -23.63
CA ARG A 162 6.90 -2.16 -24.16
C ARG A 162 7.93 -2.13 -23.03
N LEU A 163 7.81 -1.15 -22.13
CA LEU A 163 8.67 -1.01 -20.96
C LEU A 163 8.44 -2.15 -19.96
N ALA A 164 7.18 -2.53 -19.74
CA ALA A 164 6.79 -3.61 -18.85
C ALA A 164 7.43 -4.95 -19.25
N ARG A 165 7.37 -5.27 -20.55
CA ARG A 165 7.98 -6.48 -21.12
C ARG A 165 9.51 -6.44 -21.04
N LEU A 166 10.13 -5.28 -21.21
CA LEU A 166 11.58 -5.14 -21.13
C LEU A 166 12.10 -5.38 -19.70
N LEU A 167 11.42 -4.79 -18.71
CA LEU A 167 11.83 -4.88 -17.31
C LEU A 167 11.30 -6.13 -16.60
N GLY A 168 10.32 -6.83 -17.19
CA GLY A 168 9.60 -7.92 -16.53
C GLY A 168 8.70 -7.44 -15.38
N ILE A 169 8.25 -6.19 -15.45
CA ILE A 169 7.49 -5.52 -14.38
C ILE A 169 6.18 -4.98 -14.95
N HIS A 170 5.06 -5.42 -14.42
CA HIS A 170 3.75 -4.91 -14.84
C HIS A 170 3.35 -3.63 -14.09
N THR A 171 3.41 -3.67 -12.75
CA THR A 171 3.03 -2.57 -11.86
C THR A 171 4.02 -2.46 -10.71
N GLN A 172 4.60 -1.28 -10.48
CA GLN A 172 5.58 -1.04 -9.41
C GLN A 172 5.66 0.43 -9.00
N THR A 173 6.38 0.70 -7.91
CA THR A 173 6.70 2.06 -7.49
C THR A 173 7.70 2.72 -8.45
N ARG A 174 7.66 4.05 -8.59
CA ARG A 174 8.60 4.79 -9.45
C ARG A 174 10.07 4.49 -9.10
N SER A 175 10.40 4.37 -7.82
CA SER A 175 11.75 4.04 -7.35
C SER A 175 12.19 2.65 -7.82
N ALA A 176 11.33 1.63 -7.65
CA ALA A 176 11.62 0.27 -8.11
C ALA A 176 11.79 0.19 -9.63
N ILE A 177 10.98 0.95 -10.39
CA ILE A 177 11.09 1.01 -11.85
C ILE A 177 12.43 1.62 -12.29
N ILE A 178 12.86 2.71 -11.65
CA ILE A 178 14.15 3.34 -11.93
C ILE A 178 15.31 2.38 -11.59
N GLN A 179 15.21 1.65 -10.48
CA GLN A 179 16.19 0.63 -10.11
C GLN A 179 16.26 -0.51 -11.13
N ALA A 180 15.11 -0.98 -11.62
CA ALA A 180 15.05 -2.02 -12.65
C ALA A 180 15.64 -1.55 -13.97
N LEU A 181 15.38 -0.30 -14.38
CA LEU A 181 16.04 0.32 -15.53
C LEU A 181 17.55 0.40 -15.36
N TRP A 182 18.01 0.81 -14.18
CA TRP A 182 19.43 0.86 -13.87
C TRP A 182 20.08 -0.51 -13.95
N GLN A 183 19.42 -1.53 -13.41
CA GLN A 183 19.88 -2.91 -13.51
C GLN A 183 19.98 -3.35 -14.97
N TYR A 184 18.97 -3.06 -15.79
CA TYR A 184 19.00 -3.35 -17.22
C TYR A 184 20.19 -2.67 -17.93
N ILE A 185 20.42 -1.38 -17.65
CA ILE A 185 21.54 -0.60 -18.21
C ILE A 185 22.89 -1.25 -17.84
N LYS A 186 23.04 -1.68 -16.59
CA LYS A 186 24.29 -2.31 -16.11
C LYS A 186 24.50 -3.69 -16.73
N THR A 187 23.48 -4.53 -16.72
CA THR A 187 23.54 -5.89 -17.28
C THR A 187 23.89 -5.86 -18.76
N ASN A 188 23.33 -4.91 -19.52
CA ASN A 188 23.57 -4.78 -20.95
C ASN A 188 24.74 -3.84 -21.30
N LYS A 189 25.48 -3.34 -20.30
CA LYS A 189 26.62 -2.44 -20.46
C LYS A 189 26.32 -1.20 -21.33
N LEU A 190 25.13 -0.63 -21.17
CA LEU A 190 24.66 0.50 -21.97
C LEU A 190 25.18 1.85 -21.48
N GLN A 191 25.77 1.93 -20.30
CA GLN A 191 26.39 3.16 -19.81
C GLN A 191 27.65 3.47 -20.61
N ASP A 192 27.79 4.71 -21.09
CA ASP A 192 28.93 5.11 -21.89
C ASP A 192 30.27 4.94 -21.14
N SER A 193 31.32 4.54 -21.87
CA SER A 193 32.62 4.26 -21.28
C SER A 193 33.37 5.53 -20.86
N HIS A 194 33.23 6.60 -21.64
CA HIS A 194 33.94 7.87 -21.46
C HIS A 194 33.12 8.87 -20.65
N ASP A 195 31.81 8.91 -20.87
CA ASP A 195 30.91 9.86 -20.22
C ASP A 195 29.81 9.14 -19.43
N LYS A 196 30.08 8.89 -18.15
CA LYS A 196 29.22 8.10 -17.26
C LYS A 196 27.83 8.70 -17.02
N GLU A 197 27.57 9.94 -17.42
CA GLU A 197 26.24 10.54 -17.35
C GLU A 197 25.28 10.00 -18.42
N TYR A 198 25.81 9.48 -19.52
CA TYR A 198 25.03 9.05 -20.66
C TYR A 198 24.88 7.53 -20.76
N ILE A 199 23.76 7.16 -21.34
CA ILE A 199 23.37 5.81 -21.68
C ILE A 199 23.21 5.75 -23.19
N ASN A 200 23.91 4.81 -23.80
CA ASN A 200 23.82 4.49 -25.22
C ASN A 200 22.65 3.51 -25.39
N CYS A 201 21.55 3.99 -25.94
CA CYS A 201 20.31 3.23 -26.04
C CYS A 201 20.48 2.07 -27.02
N ASP A 202 20.18 0.86 -26.58
CA ASP A 202 20.03 -0.28 -27.48
C ASP A 202 18.73 -0.18 -28.30
N LYS A 203 18.49 -1.18 -29.15
CA LYS A 203 17.28 -1.24 -29.99
C LYS A 203 15.98 -1.12 -29.19
N TYR A 204 15.92 -1.66 -27.97
CA TYR A 204 14.71 -1.64 -27.16
C TYR A 204 14.52 -0.30 -26.46
N PHE A 205 15.58 0.27 -25.91
CA PHE A 205 15.55 1.62 -25.33
C PHE A 205 15.22 2.67 -26.39
N GLN A 206 15.77 2.55 -27.61
CA GLN A 206 15.42 3.43 -28.72
C GLN A 206 13.93 3.36 -29.06
N GLN A 207 13.33 2.16 -29.08
CA GLN A 207 11.89 2.01 -29.33
C GLN A 207 11.01 2.63 -28.24
N ILE A 208 11.49 2.67 -26.99
CA ILE A 208 10.72 3.15 -25.83
C ILE A 208 10.90 4.65 -25.62
N PHE A 209 12.14 5.14 -25.67
CA PHE A 209 12.50 6.52 -25.35
C PHE A 209 12.66 7.42 -26.58
N ASP A 210 12.66 6.84 -27.78
CA ASP A 210 12.78 7.54 -29.06
C ASP A 210 14.06 8.40 -29.15
N CYS A 211 15.15 7.88 -28.61
CA CYS A 211 16.46 8.53 -28.69
C CYS A 211 17.61 7.51 -28.72
N PRO A 212 18.68 7.78 -29.49
CA PRO A 212 19.85 6.90 -29.57
C PRO A 212 20.74 6.99 -28.31
N ARG A 213 20.65 8.10 -27.58
CA ARG A 213 21.43 8.38 -26.38
C ARG A 213 20.60 9.22 -25.42
N LEU A 214 20.70 8.93 -24.12
CA LEU A 214 19.97 9.65 -23.06
C LEU A 214 20.83 9.88 -21.83
N LYS A 215 20.61 10.98 -21.09
CA LYS A 215 21.23 11.20 -19.78
C LYS A 215 20.46 10.49 -18.67
N PHE A 216 21.15 10.02 -17.63
CA PHE A 216 20.48 9.42 -16.48
C PHE A 216 19.49 10.36 -15.79
N SER A 217 19.80 11.66 -15.73
CA SER A 217 18.94 12.69 -15.15
C SER A 217 17.63 12.94 -15.93
N GLU A 218 17.57 12.53 -17.20
CA GLU A 218 16.37 12.67 -18.04
C GLU A 218 15.37 11.52 -17.85
N ILE A 219 15.82 10.37 -17.33
CA ILE A 219 14.99 9.16 -17.16
C ILE A 219 13.70 9.46 -16.38
N PRO A 220 13.72 10.19 -15.24
CA PRO A 220 12.50 10.46 -14.49
C PRO A 220 11.45 11.21 -15.31
N GLN A 221 11.87 12.17 -16.15
CA GLN A 221 10.96 12.95 -17.00
C GLN A 221 10.44 12.12 -18.17
N ARG A 222 11.31 11.34 -18.82
CA ARG A 222 10.93 10.44 -19.91
C ARG A 222 9.96 9.36 -19.46
N LEU A 223 10.08 8.90 -18.22
CA LEU A 223 9.16 7.93 -17.63
C LEU A 223 7.76 8.48 -17.39
N THR A 224 7.56 9.78 -17.23
CA THR A 224 6.23 10.34 -16.92
C THR A 224 5.14 9.88 -17.89
N ASN A 225 5.46 9.78 -19.19
CA ASN A 225 4.51 9.34 -20.22
C ASN A 225 4.42 7.81 -20.38
N LEU A 226 5.28 7.06 -19.70
CA LEU A 226 5.34 5.59 -19.72
C LEU A 226 4.78 4.97 -18.43
N LEU A 227 4.40 5.80 -17.46
CA LEU A 227 3.83 5.41 -16.18
C LEU A 227 2.36 5.78 -16.17
N LEU A 228 1.50 4.77 -16.28
CA LEU A 228 0.06 4.88 -16.28
C LEU A 228 -0.49 4.60 -14.86
N PRO A 229 -1.71 5.07 -14.56
CA PRO A 229 -2.43 4.60 -13.37
C PRO A 229 -2.53 3.06 -13.35
N PRO A 230 -2.46 2.41 -12.18
CA PRO A 230 -2.73 0.98 -12.06
C PRO A 230 -4.13 0.62 -12.58
N ASP A 231 -4.28 -0.60 -13.08
CA ASP A 231 -5.60 -1.08 -13.50
C ASP A 231 -6.51 -1.27 -12.28
N PRO A 232 -7.82 -0.92 -12.38
CA PRO A 232 -8.80 -1.28 -11.36
C PRO A 232 -8.95 -2.79 -11.28
N ILE A 233 -9.36 -3.25 -10.10
CA ILE A 233 -9.93 -4.58 -9.95
C ILE A 233 -11.37 -4.52 -10.45
N VAL A 234 -11.68 -5.33 -11.45
CA VAL A 234 -12.99 -5.36 -12.12
C VAL A 234 -13.77 -6.60 -11.66
N ILE A 235 -14.96 -6.40 -11.11
CA ILE A 235 -15.86 -7.47 -10.69
C ILE A 235 -17.22 -7.27 -11.35
N ASN A 236 -17.64 -8.27 -12.14
CA ASN A 236 -18.97 -8.29 -12.74
C ASN A 236 -19.96 -8.97 -11.78
N HIS A 237 -21.10 -8.34 -11.58
CA HIS A 237 -22.16 -8.85 -10.70
C HIS A 237 -23.54 -8.60 -11.32
N ILE A 238 -24.53 -9.39 -10.91
CA ILE A 238 -25.91 -9.24 -11.35
C ILE A 238 -26.76 -9.03 -10.11
N ILE A 239 -27.40 -7.86 -10.04
CA ILE A 239 -28.38 -7.54 -9.02
C ILE A 239 -29.67 -8.26 -9.40
N SER A 240 -29.92 -9.41 -8.77
CA SER A 240 -31.11 -10.23 -9.01
C SER A 240 -32.31 -9.68 -8.24
N VAL A 241 -33.47 -9.65 -8.88
CA VAL A 241 -34.77 -9.36 -8.24
C VAL A 241 -35.49 -10.63 -7.77
N ASP A 242 -34.93 -11.82 -8.05
CA ASP A 242 -35.51 -13.08 -7.61
C ASP A 242 -35.44 -13.22 -6.07
N PRO A 243 -36.58 -13.42 -5.38
CA PRO A 243 -36.61 -13.68 -3.94
C PRO A 243 -35.68 -14.82 -3.48
N ASN A 244 -35.43 -15.81 -4.34
CA ASN A 244 -34.56 -16.95 -4.04
C ASN A 244 -33.07 -16.59 -4.01
N ASP A 245 -32.67 -15.51 -4.68
CA ASP A 245 -31.26 -15.09 -4.80
C ASP A 245 -30.84 -14.07 -3.73
N GLN A 246 -31.77 -13.51 -2.97
CA GLN A 246 -31.53 -12.41 -2.00
C GLN A 246 -30.54 -12.75 -0.87
N LYS A 247 -30.19 -14.04 -0.68
CA LYS A 247 -29.22 -14.49 0.34
C LYS A 247 -27.87 -14.89 -0.22
N LYS A 248 -27.64 -14.75 -1.53
CA LYS A 248 -26.37 -15.10 -2.16
C LYS A 248 -25.39 -13.95 -2.03
N THR A 249 -24.45 -14.08 -1.09
CA THR A 249 -23.30 -13.17 -0.99
C THR A 249 -22.15 -13.72 -1.84
N ALA A 250 -21.75 -12.96 -2.86
CA ALA A 250 -20.55 -13.27 -3.63
C ALA A 250 -19.30 -12.83 -2.84
N CYS A 251 -18.31 -13.71 -2.74
CA CYS A 251 -17.07 -13.45 -1.99
C CYS A 251 -15.87 -13.42 -2.93
N TYR A 252 -15.02 -12.40 -2.80
CA TYR A 252 -13.79 -12.26 -3.59
C TYR A 252 -12.60 -11.93 -2.69
N ASP A 253 -11.47 -12.60 -2.89
CA ASP A 253 -10.26 -12.35 -2.11
C ASP A 253 -9.24 -11.55 -2.94
N ILE A 254 -8.84 -10.40 -2.42
CA ILE A 254 -7.89 -9.48 -3.06
C ILE A 254 -6.62 -9.38 -2.23
N ASP A 255 -5.47 -9.35 -2.89
CA ASP A 255 -4.21 -9.05 -2.22
C ASP A 255 -4.07 -7.55 -1.97
N VAL A 256 -3.90 -7.18 -0.70
CA VAL A 256 -3.66 -5.81 -0.26
C VAL A 256 -2.36 -5.73 0.55
N GLU A 257 -1.72 -4.57 0.51
CA GLU A 257 -0.52 -4.29 1.29
C GLU A 257 -0.88 -3.60 2.61
N VAL A 258 -0.42 -4.16 3.73
CA VAL A 258 -0.57 -3.59 5.07
C VAL A 258 0.80 -3.30 5.67
N GLU A 259 0.85 -2.36 6.61
CA GLU A 259 2.09 -2.08 7.33
C GLU A 259 2.54 -3.32 8.11
N ASP A 260 3.85 -3.58 8.09
CA ASP A 260 4.44 -4.62 8.91
C ASP A 260 4.42 -4.18 10.39
N PRO A 261 3.86 -4.98 11.32
CA PRO A 261 3.89 -4.69 12.75
C PRO A 261 5.30 -4.44 13.31
N LEU A 262 6.33 -5.01 12.68
CA LEU A 262 7.73 -4.79 13.03
C LEU A 262 8.12 -3.31 12.96
N LYS A 263 7.52 -2.54 12.05
CA LYS A 263 7.73 -1.08 11.94
C LYS A 263 7.39 -0.36 13.24
N GLY A 264 6.29 -0.77 13.90
CA GLY A 264 5.87 -0.23 15.19
C GLY A 264 6.88 -0.57 16.28
N GLN A 265 7.31 -1.84 16.36
CA GLN A 265 8.29 -2.30 17.34
C GLN A 265 9.65 -1.59 17.19
N MET A 266 10.13 -1.44 15.95
CA MET A 266 11.36 -0.72 15.63
C MET A 266 11.26 0.76 16.03
N SER A 267 10.13 1.41 15.75
CA SER A 267 9.88 2.79 16.18
C SER A 267 9.88 2.91 17.71
N SER A 268 9.21 2.00 18.43
CA SER A 268 9.20 1.97 19.89
C SER A 268 10.59 1.76 20.48
N PHE A 269 11.43 0.90 19.89
CA PHE A 269 12.82 0.68 20.33
C PHE A 269 13.68 1.96 20.19
N LEU A 270 13.51 2.70 19.09
CA LEU A 270 14.24 3.96 18.90
C LEU A 270 13.83 5.02 19.93
N LEU A 271 12.56 5.04 20.35
CA LEU A 271 12.06 5.94 21.38
C LEU A 271 12.55 5.54 22.77
N SER A 272 12.54 4.24 23.10
CA SER A 272 12.99 3.76 24.42
C SER A 272 14.48 4.00 24.63
N THR A 273 15.30 3.86 23.57
CA THR A 273 16.75 4.11 23.64
C THR A 273 17.11 5.60 23.68
N ALA A 274 16.18 6.51 23.41
CA ALA A 274 16.40 7.96 23.51
C ALA A 274 16.28 8.47 24.96
N ASN A 275 15.60 7.74 25.84
CA ASN A 275 15.42 8.15 27.23
C ASN A 275 16.59 7.67 28.12
N GLN A 276 17.70 8.42 28.12
CA GLN A 276 18.93 8.08 28.84
C GLN A 276 19.14 8.89 30.13
N GLN A 277 18.11 9.55 30.66
CA GLN A 277 18.24 10.46 31.81
C GLN A 277 18.82 9.78 33.05
N GLU A 278 18.41 8.54 33.33
CA GLU A 278 18.94 7.76 34.46
C GLU A 278 20.41 7.38 34.26
N ILE A 279 20.81 7.04 33.03
CA ILE A 279 22.21 6.73 32.68
C ILE A 279 23.08 7.96 32.92
N THR A 280 22.66 9.13 32.41
CA THR A 280 23.39 10.39 32.65
C THR A 280 23.50 10.73 34.13
N ALA A 281 22.47 10.44 34.93
CA ALA A 281 22.52 10.65 36.38
C ALA A 281 23.49 9.70 37.09
N LEU A 282 23.64 8.47 36.61
CA LEU A 282 24.62 7.51 37.11
C LEU A 282 26.04 7.88 36.68
N ASP A 283 26.25 8.29 35.43
CA ASP A 283 27.55 8.76 34.93
C ASP A 283 28.09 9.93 35.75
N ASN A 284 27.20 10.87 36.15
CA ASN A 284 27.59 12.00 37.01
C ASN A 284 28.00 11.59 38.43
N LYS A 285 27.61 10.38 38.90
CA LYS A 285 27.98 9.86 40.23
C LYS A 285 29.29 9.07 40.22
N VAL A 286 29.68 8.53 39.06
CA VAL A 286 30.89 7.70 38.86
C VAL A 286 32.11 8.58 38.64
#